data_AF-A0A3R6B6B4-F1
#
_entry.id   AF-A0A3R6B6B4-F1
#
_cell.length_a   1.000
_cell.length_b   1.000
_cell.length_c   1.000
_cell.angle_alpha   90.00
_cell.angle_beta   90.00
_cell.angle_gamma   90.00
#
_symmetry.space_group_name_H-M   'P 1'
#
loop_
_entity.id
_entity.type
_entity.pdbx_description
1 polymer ?
#
loop_
_entity_poly.entity_id
_entity_poly.type
_entity_poly.pdbx_seq_one_letter_code
_entity_poly.pdbx_strand_id
1 'polypeptide(L)'
;MLRVSLQNKILLGYLLLVAVISSMTAILLHERKRMHEIEAETTEIRKIRKDINTVHRRITELATHGESVITWNETDFRKYRNRRLSVDSLLQVMKQYVGDFVHTEQIDTLCNLLEEKENHLLHIMETVAIQRKTDSLLVNHLPEVARRATRVRIVTQKKSGIAGFFGGKKSVQVLPSAQELYAFSDSLIALQRIHTVEMETYADSLRSRNRTLNRELSQLIRSLDNQAQSVFAQKDQRIAEAQDLSFFM
;
A
#
# COMPACT_ATOMS: atom_id res chain seq x y z
N MET A 1 54.64 38.74 -59.98
CA MET A 1 53.23 38.54 -60.38
C MET A 1 53.00 37.05 -60.59
N LEU A 2 52.48 36.33 -59.60
CA LEU A 2 52.25 34.88 -59.72
C LEU A 2 51.06 34.64 -60.67
N ARG A 3 51.32 34.11 -61.88
CA ARG A 3 50.28 33.65 -62.81
C ARG A 3 49.64 32.39 -62.23
N VAL A 4 48.49 32.54 -61.59
CA VAL A 4 47.68 31.41 -61.14
C VAL A 4 47.13 30.69 -62.38
N SER A 5 47.61 29.46 -62.63
CA SER A 5 47.13 28.57 -63.69
C SER A 5 45.62 28.34 -63.56
N LEU A 6 44.91 28.23 -64.68
CA LEU A 6 43.47 27.96 -64.72
C LEU A 6 43.10 26.72 -63.90
N GLN A 7 43.98 25.70 -63.89
CA GLN A 7 43.83 24.49 -63.09
C GLN A 7 43.80 24.77 -61.59
N ASN A 8 44.61 25.72 -61.09
CA ASN A 8 44.62 26.08 -59.67
C ASN A 8 43.33 26.81 -59.27
N LYS A 9 42.73 27.60 -60.17
CA LYS A 9 41.44 28.25 -59.92
C LYS A 9 40.30 27.24 -59.84
N ILE A 10 40.31 26.25 -60.73
CA ILE A 10 39.34 25.15 -60.73
C ILE A 10 39.51 24.29 -59.46
N LEU A 11 40.75 23.94 -59.09
CA LEU A 11 41.07 23.20 -57.88
C LEU A 11 40.60 23.95 -56.61
N LEU A 12 40.83 25.26 -56.54
CA LEU A 12 40.37 26.10 -55.44
C LEU A 12 38.84 26.12 -55.33
N GLY A 13 38.14 26.15 -56.47
CA GLY A 13 36.68 26.06 -56.53
C GLY A 13 36.16 24.72 -55.99
N TYR A 14 36.76 23.60 -56.39
CA TYR A 14 36.40 22.29 -55.86
C TYR A 14 36.72 22.14 -54.36
N LEU A 15 37.85 22.69 -53.90
CA LEU A 15 38.20 22.70 -52.47
C LEU A 15 37.18 23.51 -51.65
N LEU A 16 36.73 24.66 -52.14
CA LEU A 16 35.66 25.43 -51.50
C LEU A 16 34.34 24.66 -51.47
N LEU A 17 33.99 23.98 -52.57
CA LEU A 17 32.76 23.19 -52.65
C LEU A 17 32.77 22.02 -51.66
N VAL A 18 33.89 21.31 -51.56
CA VAL A 18 34.09 20.23 -50.57
C VAL A 18 34.06 20.79 -49.16
N ALA A 19 34.67 21.95 -48.90
CA ALA A 19 34.64 22.59 -47.59
C ALA A 19 33.19 22.93 -47.17
N VAL A 20 32.39 23.49 -48.07
CA VAL A 20 30.97 23.79 -47.82
C VAL A 20 30.14 22.53 -47.58
N ILE A 21 30.34 21.47 -48.38
CA ILE A 21 29.61 20.20 -48.17
C ILE A 21 30.01 19.57 -46.83
N SER A 22 31.30 19.63 -46.47
CA SER A 22 31.80 19.06 -45.22
C SER A 22 31.29 19.83 -44.00
N SER A 23 31.20 21.16 -44.05
CA SER A 23 30.64 21.97 -42.96
C SER A 23 29.14 21.73 -42.81
N MET A 24 28.40 21.65 -43.91
CA MET A 24 26.96 21.35 -43.89
C MET A 24 26.68 19.95 -43.31
N THR A 25 27.51 18.97 -43.66
CA THR A 25 27.42 17.61 -43.10
C THR A 25 27.77 17.57 -41.61
N ALA A 26 28.80 18.32 -41.18
CA ALA A 26 29.20 18.41 -39.78
C ALA A 26 28.10 19.05 -38.91
N ILE A 27 27.44 20.10 -39.38
CA ILE A 27 26.31 20.75 -38.70
C ILE A 27 25.15 19.76 -38.56
N LEU A 28 24.75 19.08 -39.64
CA LEU A 28 23.66 18.09 -39.60
C LEU A 28 23.93 16.92 -38.64
N LEU A 29 25.18 16.44 -38.57
CA LEU A 29 25.56 15.39 -37.62
C LEU A 29 25.53 15.88 -36.17
N HIS A 30 25.96 17.11 -35.93
CA HIS A 30 25.91 17.73 -34.62
C HIS A 30 24.46 17.93 -34.13
N GLU A 31 23.57 18.41 -35.01
CA GLU A 31 22.14 18.57 -34.74
C GLU A 31 21.44 17.22 -34.50
N ARG A 32 21.73 16.20 -35.31
CA ARG A 32 21.17 14.84 -35.10
C ARG A 32 21.61 14.24 -33.78
N LYS A 33 22.89 14.41 -33.39
CA LYS A 33 23.38 13.93 -32.10
C LYS A 33 22.66 14.61 -30.94
N ARG A 34 22.48 15.93 -31.01
CA ARG A 34 21.70 16.71 -30.02
C ARG A 34 20.24 16.26 -29.97
N MET A 35 19.59 16.01 -31.11
CA MET A 35 18.20 15.52 -31.17
C MET A 35 18.04 14.16 -30.48
N HIS A 36 18.96 13.23 -30.72
CA HIS A 36 18.92 11.90 -30.10
C HIS A 36 19.16 11.94 -28.58
N GLU A 37 20.03 12.83 -28.10
CA GLU A 37 20.26 13.04 -26.67
C GLU A 37 19.01 13.61 -25.97
N ILE A 38 18.33 14.55 -26.64
CA ILE A 38 17.04 15.11 -26.19
C ILE A 38 15.95 14.04 -26.12
N GLU A 39 15.86 13.17 -27.14
CA GLU A 39 14.86 12.10 -27.17
C GLU A 39 15.14 11.03 -26.10
N ALA A 40 16.39 10.64 -25.90
CA ALA A 40 16.77 9.67 -24.87
C ALA A 40 16.42 10.16 -23.46
N GLU A 41 16.79 11.39 -23.09
CA GLU A 41 16.54 11.90 -21.74
C GLU A 41 15.04 12.19 -21.47
N THR A 42 14.27 12.57 -22.49
CA THR A 42 12.80 12.73 -22.34
C THR A 42 12.10 11.38 -22.17
N THR A 43 12.60 10.32 -22.80
CA THR A 43 12.08 8.97 -22.60
C THR A 43 12.34 8.43 -21.19
N GLU A 44 13.50 8.72 -20.60
CA GLU A 44 13.82 8.34 -19.22
C GLU A 44 12.89 8.99 -18.20
N ILE A 45 12.64 10.30 -18.32
CA ILE A 45 11.70 10.99 -17.40
C ILE A 45 10.26 10.45 -17.56
N ARG A 46 9.83 10.17 -18.79
CA ARG A 46 8.51 9.60 -19.05
C ARG A 46 8.37 8.20 -18.45
N LYS A 47 9.44 7.40 -18.50
CA LYS A 47 9.53 6.07 -17.88
C LYS A 47 9.44 6.17 -16.35
N ILE A 48 10.23 7.05 -15.73
CA ILE A 48 10.17 7.33 -14.28
C ILE A 48 8.73 7.67 -13.86
N ARG A 49 8.06 8.60 -14.56
CA ARG A 49 6.68 8.99 -14.25
C ARG A 49 5.69 7.82 -14.39
N LYS A 50 5.88 6.94 -15.38
CA LYS A 50 5.05 5.75 -15.57
C LYS A 50 5.25 4.74 -14.43
N ASP A 51 6.48 4.56 -13.98
CA ASP A 51 6.81 3.63 -12.90
C ASP A 51 6.25 4.13 -11.55
N ILE A 52 6.35 5.44 -11.27
CA ILE A 52 5.69 6.09 -10.13
C ILE A 52 4.18 5.85 -10.12
N ASN A 53 3.51 6.09 -11.25
CA ASN A 53 2.06 5.88 -11.36
C ASN A 53 1.70 4.39 -11.15
N THR A 54 2.58 3.49 -11.58
CA THR A 54 2.40 2.05 -11.37
C THR A 54 2.55 1.67 -9.90
N VAL A 55 3.55 2.19 -9.20
CA VAL A 55 3.72 2.05 -7.75
C VAL A 55 2.49 2.60 -7.04
N HIS A 56 2.07 3.81 -7.38
CA HIS A 56 0.93 4.45 -6.73
C HIS A 56 -0.33 3.60 -6.85
N ARG A 57 -0.64 3.12 -8.06
CA ARG A 57 -1.78 2.23 -8.27
C ARG A 57 -1.67 0.95 -7.45
N ARG A 58 -0.51 0.29 -7.42
CA ARG A 58 -0.31 -0.97 -6.68
C ARG A 58 -0.39 -0.77 -5.16
N ILE A 59 0.09 0.34 -4.62
CA ILE A 59 -0.05 0.68 -3.21
C ILE A 59 -1.52 0.94 -2.87
N THR A 60 -2.27 1.63 -3.74
CA THR A 60 -3.71 1.82 -3.58
C THR A 60 -4.45 0.48 -3.62
N GLU A 61 -4.13 -0.41 -4.56
CA GLU A 61 -4.69 -1.76 -4.62
C GLU A 61 -4.39 -2.57 -3.33
N LEU A 62 -3.16 -2.48 -2.80
CA LEU A 62 -2.80 -3.06 -1.50
C LEU A 62 -3.59 -2.42 -0.36
N ALA A 63 -3.81 -1.10 -0.41
CA ALA A 63 -4.57 -0.40 0.61
C ALA A 63 -6.00 -0.91 0.69
N THR A 64 -6.69 -0.99 -0.45
CA THR A 64 -8.05 -1.50 -0.56
C THR A 64 -8.13 -2.98 -0.21
N HIS A 65 -7.16 -3.81 -0.60
CA HIS A 65 -7.18 -5.23 -0.25
C HIS A 65 -7.15 -5.44 1.28
N GLY A 66 -6.29 -4.67 1.98
CA GLY A 66 -6.14 -4.74 3.44
C GLY A 66 -7.38 -4.32 4.23
N GLU A 67 -8.35 -3.61 3.63
CA GLU A 67 -9.60 -3.25 4.31
C GLU A 67 -10.47 -4.47 4.61
N SER A 68 -10.31 -5.55 3.85
CA SER A 68 -11.04 -6.81 4.06
C SER A 68 -10.34 -7.79 4.99
N VAL A 69 -9.33 -7.35 5.77
CA VAL A 69 -8.50 -8.23 6.61
C VAL A 69 -9.30 -9.11 7.57
N ILE A 70 -10.44 -8.60 8.04
CA ILE A 70 -11.33 -9.33 8.94
C ILE A 70 -11.77 -10.65 8.30
N THR A 71 -12.03 -10.70 6.99
CA THR A 71 -12.52 -11.92 6.31
C THR A 71 -11.42 -12.85 5.85
N TRP A 72 -10.15 -12.46 6.02
CA TRP A 72 -9.03 -13.22 5.49
C TRP A 72 -8.84 -14.57 6.18
N ASN A 73 -8.33 -15.50 5.39
CA ASN A 73 -7.64 -16.69 5.86
C ASN A 73 -6.16 -16.59 5.47
N GLU A 74 -5.38 -17.59 5.87
CA GLU A 74 -3.95 -17.67 5.59
C GLU A 74 -3.60 -17.56 4.10
N THR A 75 -4.44 -18.06 3.19
CA THR A 75 -4.19 -17.96 1.75
C THR A 75 -4.34 -16.52 1.25
N ASP A 76 -5.26 -15.75 1.82
CA ASP A 76 -5.49 -14.36 1.47
C ASP A 76 -4.37 -13.47 2.01
N PHE A 77 -3.89 -13.75 3.23
CA PHE A 77 -2.68 -13.11 3.76
C PHE A 77 -1.46 -13.36 2.87
N ARG A 78 -1.23 -14.60 2.42
CA ARG A 78 -0.12 -14.89 1.48
C ARG A 78 -0.26 -14.15 0.15
N LYS A 79 -1.48 -14.00 -0.39
CA LYS A 79 -1.71 -13.21 -1.61
C LYS A 79 -1.37 -11.73 -1.37
N TYR A 80 -1.76 -11.18 -0.21
CA TYR A 80 -1.40 -9.82 0.18
C TYR A 80 0.12 -9.64 0.25
N ARG A 81 0.81 -10.53 0.99
CA ARG A 81 2.27 -10.52 1.14
C ARG A 81 3.00 -10.58 -0.20
N ASN A 82 2.57 -11.46 -1.11
CA ASN A 82 3.15 -11.55 -2.46
C ASN A 82 2.98 -10.25 -3.26
N ARG A 83 1.80 -9.60 -3.16
CA ARG A 83 1.57 -8.29 -3.79
C ARG A 83 2.46 -7.21 -3.17
N ARG A 84 2.63 -7.21 -1.84
CA ARG A 84 3.51 -6.29 -1.13
C ARG A 84 4.97 -6.45 -1.55
N LEU A 85 5.49 -7.68 -1.57
CA LEU A 85 6.83 -8.02 -2.07
C LEU A 85 7.05 -7.56 -3.53
N SER A 86 6.02 -7.67 -4.38
CA SER A 86 6.08 -7.16 -5.75
C SER A 86 6.18 -5.62 -5.79
N VAL A 87 5.54 -4.92 -4.86
CA VAL A 87 5.65 -3.46 -4.74
C VAL A 87 7.03 -3.06 -4.22
N ASP A 88 7.53 -3.73 -3.19
CA ASP A 88 8.90 -3.53 -2.70
C ASP A 88 9.93 -3.72 -3.82
N SER A 89 9.80 -4.79 -4.61
CA SER A 89 10.71 -5.05 -5.73
C SER A 89 10.67 -3.91 -6.76
N LEU A 90 9.47 -3.39 -7.05
CA LEU A 90 9.32 -2.25 -7.96
C LEU A 90 9.94 -0.98 -7.38
N LEU A 91 9.75 -0.72 -6.08
CA LEU A 91 10.36 0.39 -5.35
C LEU A 91 11.88 0.30 -5.33
N GLN A 92 12.46 -0.89 -5.12
CA GLN A 92 13.91 -1.11 -5.14
C GLN A 92 14.50 -0.95 -6.55
N VAL A 93 13.80 -1.41 -7.58
CA VAL A 93 14.19 -1.16 -8.98
C VAL A 93 14.18 0.35 -9.25
N MET A 94 13.12 1.05 -8.83
CA MET A 94 13.05 2.52 -8.90
C MET A 94 14.23 3.18 -8.20
N LYS A 95 14.58 2.74 -7.00
CA LYS A 95 15.69 3.27 -6.21
C LYS A 95 17.02 3.31 -6.98
N GLN A 96 17.28 2.33 -7.87
CA GLN A 96 18.53 2.23 -8.62
C GLN A 96 18.75 3.33 -9.66
N TYR A 97 17.69 3.77 -10.36
CA TYR A 97 17.79 4.81 -11.40
C TYR A 97 17.25 6.17 -10.93
N VAL A 98 16.55 6.19 -9.80
CA VAL A 98 16.06 7.41 -9.17
C VAL A 98 17.04 7.93 -8.11
N GLY A 99 18.11 7.21 -7.78
CA GLY A 99 19.09 7.59 -6.76
C GLY A 99 19.69 8.99 -6.93
N ASP A 100 19.80 9.48 -8.16
CA ASP A 100 20.27 10.84 -8.48
C ASP A 100 19.15 11.91 -8.40
N PHE A 101 17.88 11.48 -8.37
CA PHE A 101 16.68 12.32 -8.47
C PHE A 101 15.78 12.31 -7.22
N VAL A 102 16.05 11.49 -6.19
CA VAL A 102 15.27 11.46 -4.93
C VAL A 102 16.16 10.98 -3.78
N HIS A 103 15.88 11.49 -2.58
CA HIS A 103 16.37 10.89 -1.34
C HIS A 103 15.89 9.43 -1.23
N THR A 104 16.82 8.50 -1.48
CA THR A 104 16.62 7.04 -1.36
C THR A 104 15.99 6.61 -0.03
N GLU A 105 16.17 7.40 1.02
CA GLU A 105 15.54 7.27 2.34
C GLU A 105 14.00 7.29 2.30
N GLN A 106 13.38 8.03 1.37
CA GLN A 106 11.92 8.07 1.23
C GLN A 106 11.36 6.74 0.70
N ILE A 107 12.10 6.09 -0.20
CA ILE A 107 11.74 4.77 -0.72
C ILE A 107 11.86 3.73 0.38
N ASP A 108 12.93 3.79 1.19
CA ASP A 108 13.13 2.88 2.32
C ASP A 108 12.05 3.05 3.39
N THR A 109 11.68 4.30 3.70
CA THR A 109 10.57 4.62 4.59
C THR A 109 9.26 4.00 4.10
N LEU A 110 8.97 4.11 2.80
CA LEU A 110 7.76 3.54 2.22
C LEU A 110 7.75 1.99 2.29
N CYS A 111 8.89 1.34 2.04
CA CYS A 111 9.02 -0.12 2.20
C CYS A 111 8.77 -0.55 3.65
N ASN A 112 9.36 0.16 4.62
CA ASN A 112 9.17 -0.12 6.04
C ASN A 112 7.71 0.05 6.46
N LEU A 113 7.03 1.12 6.03
CA LEU A 113 5.62 1.33 6.34
C LEU A 113 4.71 0.24 5.73
N LEU A 114 5.05 -0.28 4.55
CA LEU A 114 4.33 -1.40 3.93
C LEU A 114 4.52 -2.71 4.72
N GLU A 115 5.73 -2.96 5.21
CA GLU A 115 6.04 -4.11 6.07
C GLU A 115 5.33 -4.01 7.44
N GLU A 116 5.39 -2.85 8.09
CA GLU A 116 4.69 -2.60 9.35
C GLU A 116 3.18 -2.81 9.19
N LYS A 117 2.62 -2.38 8.06
CA LYS A 117 1.21 -2.61 7.74
C LYS A 117 0.90 -4.10 7.54
N GLU A 118 1.75 -4.85 6.83
CA GLU A 118 1.60 -6.31 6.68
C GLU A 118 1.54 -7.00 8.04
N ASN A 119 2.49 -6.68 8.94
CA ASN A 119 2.55 -7.27 10.27
C ASN A 119 1.30 -6.96 11.12
N HIS A 120 0.74 -5.76 10.97
CA HIS A 120 -0.49 -5.41 11.69
C HIS A 120 -1.72 -6.11 11.12
N LEU A 121 -1.79 -6.27 9.80
CA LEU A 121 -2.86 -7.03 9.16
C LEU A 121 -2.81 -8.51 9.58
N LEU A 122 -1.61 -9.09 9.71
CA LEU A 122 -1.42 -10.43 10.26
C LEU A 122 -2.00 -10.53 11.67
N HIS A 123 -1.65 -9.59 12.56
CA HIS A 123 -2.14 -9.58 13.93
C HIS A 123 -3.66 -9.46 14.03
N ILE A 124 -4.28 -8.61 13.20
CA ILE A 124 -5.74 -8.48 13.12
C ILE A 124 -6.37 -9.79 12.65
N MET A 125 -5.84 -10.39 11.58
CA MET A 125 -6.34 -11.67 11.06
C MET A 125 -6.29 -12.78 12.11
N GLU A 126 -5.16 -12.92 12.81
CA GLU A 126 -5.00 -13.91 13.87
C GLU A 126 -5.97 -13.69 15.04
N THR A 127 -6.12 -12.43 15.46
CA THR A 127 -7.02 -12.08 16.58
C THR A 127 -8.47 -12.37 16.22
N VAL A 128 -8.91 -11.97 15.01
CA VAL A 128 -10.25 -12.28 14.50
C VAL A 128 -10.47 -13.80 14.38
N ALA A 129 -9.46 -14.56 13.96
CA ALA A 129 -9.56 -16.01 13.86
C ALA A 129 -9.72 -16.68 15.25
N ILE A 130 -8.96 -16.23 16.25
CA ILE A 130 -9.09 -16.69 17.64
C ILE A 130 -10.49 -16.34 18.17
N GLN A 131 -10.93 -15.11 17.94
CA GLN A 131 -12.23 -14.64 18.38
C GLN A 131 -13.37 -15.47 17.79
N ARG A 132 -13.38 -15.72 16.47
CA ARG A 132 -14.39 -16.60 15.83
C ARG A 132 -14.42 -17.99 16.42
N LYS A 133 -13.27 -18.54 16.78
CA LYS A 133 -13.17 -19.87 17.40
C LYS A 133 -13.79 -19.84 18.79
N THR A 134 -13.49 -18.82 19.59
CA THR A 134 -14.08 -18.61 20.92
C THR A 134 -15.59 -18.41 20.82
N ASP A 135 -16.07 -17.56 19.91
CA ASP A 135 -17.49 -17.30 19.69
C ASP A 135 -18.22 -18.55 19.25
N SER A 136 -17.63 -19.36 18.37
CA SER A 136 -18.21 -20.65 17.96
C SER A 136 -18.35 -21.59 19.15
N LEU A 137 -17.35 -21.65 20.04
CA LEU A 137 -17.44 -22.44 21.27
C LEU A 137 -18.52 -21.90 22.20
N LEU A 138 -18.61 -20.58 22.39
CA LEU A 138 -19.65 -19.95 23.20
C LEU A 138 -21.04 -20.22 22.64
N VAL A 139 -21.24 -20.05 21.33
CA VAL A 139 -22.51 -20.32 20.62
C VAL A 139 -22.89 -21.80 20.69
N ASN A 140 -21.94 -22.72 20.69
CA ASN A 140 -22.21 -24.15 20.84
C ASN A 140 -22.54 -24.54 22.30
N HIS A 141 -22.03 -23.81 23.30
CA HIS A 141 -22.34 -24.03 24.71
C HIS A 141 -23.56 -23.23 25.22
N LEU A 142 -23.95 -22.18 24.50
CA LEU A 142 -25.13 -21.33 24.74
C LEU A 142 -26.43 -22.14 24.93
N PRO A 143 -26.76 -23.13 24.07
CA PRO A 143 -27.94 -23.98 24.23
C PRO A 143 -27.84 -24.91 25.45
N GLU A 144 -26.64 -25.33 25.84
CA GLU A 144 -26.44 -26.21 26.99
C GLU A 144 -26.64 -25.46 28.31
N VAL A 145 -26.12 -24.24 28.41
CA VAL A 145 -26.31 -23.36 29.57
C VAL A 145 -27.76 -22.90 29.63
N ALA A 146 -28.36 -22.49 28.50
CA ALA A 146 -29.78 -22.16 28.43
C ALA A 146 -30.66 -23.36 28.84
N ARG A 147 -30.37 -24.58 28.37
CA ARG A 147 -31.08 -25.81 28.78
C ARG A 147 -30.88 -26.14 30.25
N ARG A 148 -29.71 -25.89 30.83
CA ARG A 148 -29.45 -26.08 32.28
C ARG A 148 -30.19 -25.03 33.11
N ALA A 149 -30.19 -23.78 32.66
CA ALA A 149 -30.89 -22.65 33.26
C ALA A 149 -32.40 -22.61 32.93
N THR A 150 -32.93 -23.53 32.14
CA THR A 150 -34.39 -23.74 31.96
C THR A 150 -34.86 -25.09 32.49
N ARG A 151 -33.94 -25.93 33.00
CA ARG A 151 -34.30 -27.24 33.56
C ARG A 151 -34.97 -27.04 34.91
N VAL A 152 -36.27 -27.34 34.97
CA VAL A 152 -37.04 -27.44 36.22
C VAL A 152 -36.35 -28.45 37.13
N ARG A 153 -35.79 -28.00 38.26
CA ARG A 153 -35.19 -28.88 39.27
C ARG A 153 -36.31 -29.39 40.16
N ILE A 154 -36.64 -30.67 40.05
CA ILE A 154 -37.56 -31.32 40.99
C ILE A 154 -36.78 -31.63 42.26
N VAL A 155 -36.95 -30.81 43.30
CA VAL A 155 -36.35 -31.07 44.61
C VAL A 155 -37.40 -31.75 45.47
N THR A 156 -37.12 -32.97 45.91
CA THR A 156 -37.97 -33.67 46.88
C THR A 156 -37.64 -33.17 48.28
N GLN A 157 -38.50 -32.34 48.86
CA GLN A 157 -38.38 -31.92 50.26
C GLN A 157 -39.17 -32.89 51.15
N LYS A 158 -38.54 -33.41 52.21
CA LYS A 158 -39.20 -34.25 53.22
C LYS A 158 -39.90 -33.34 54.22
N LYS A 159 -41.20 -33.52 54.43
CA LYS A 159 -41.98 -32.77 55.42
C LYS A 159 -41.46 -33.13 56.82
N SER A 160 -40.93 -32.16 57.56
CA SER A 160 -40.62 -32.32 58.99
C SER A 160 -41.87 -31.94 59.78
N GLY A 161 -42.49 -32.91 60.44
CA GLY A 161 -43.67 -32.71 61.27
C GLY A 161 -43.94 -33.93 62.13
N ILE A 162 -44.04 -33.70 63.44
CA ILE A 162 -44.15 -34.70 64.50
C ILE A 162 -45.55 -35.33 64.45
N ALA A 163 -45.69 -36.49 63.82
CA ALA A 163 -46.69 -37.50 64.10
C ALA A 163 -46.41 -38.71 63.21
N GLY A 164 -46.38 -39.89 63.81
CA GLY A 164 -46.04 -41.14 63.15
C GLY A 164 -46.93 -41.45 61.93
N PHE A 165 -46.28 -42.12 60.98
CA PHE A 165 -46.84 -43.11 60.05
C PHE A 165 -47.23 -42.73 58.61
N PHE A 166 -47.20 -41.47 58.14
CA PHE A 166 -47.31 -41.20 56.69
C PHE A 166 -46.38 -40.06 56.22
N GLY A 167 -45.12 -40.42 55.92
CA GLY A 167 -44.11 -39.52 55.37
C GLY A 167 -44.29 -39.27 53.87
N GLY A 168 -45.31 -38.52 53.47
CA GLY A 168 -45.50 -38.09 52.08
C GLY A 168 -44.34 -37.21 51.60
N LYS A 169 -43.65 -37.62 50.54
CA LYS A 169 -42.67 -36.80 49.81
C LYS A 169 -43.43 -35.91 48.82
N LYS A 170 -43.25 -34.59 48.87
CA LYS A 170 -43.81 -33.67 47.85
C LYS A 170 -42.68 -33.21 46.94
N SER A 171 -42.79 -33.54 45.66
CA SER A 171 -41.89 -33.06 44.60
C SER A 171 -42.24 -31.59 44.32
N VAL A 172 -41.37 -30.66 44.72
CA VAL A 172 -41.55 -29.25 44.37
C VAL A 172 -40.75 -28.98 43.11
N GLN A 173 -41.43 -28.55 42.04
CA GLN A 173 -40.81 -28.05 40.83
C GLN A 173 -40.22 -26.67 41.14
N VAL A 174 -38.90 -26.59 41.25
CA VAL A 174 -38.19 -25.32 41.37
C VAL A 174 -37.96 -24.82 39.94
N LEU A 175 -38.63 -23.74 39.55
CA LEU A 175 -38.33 -23.03 38.32
C LEU A 175 -36.90 -22.46 38.39
N PRO A 176 -36.22 -22.31 37.25
CA PRO A 176 -34.91 -21.68 37.25
C PRO A 176 -34.98 -20.22 37.71
N SER A 177 -33.89 -19.76 38.33
CA SER A 177 -33.76 -18.39 38.79
C SER A 177 -33.64 -17.44 37.58
N ALA A 178 -34.55 -16.49 37.45
CA ALA A 178 -34.47 -15.44 36.44
C ALA A 178 -33.13 -14.67 36.49
N GLN A 179 -32.51 -14.60 37.67
CA GLN A 179 -31.25 -13.90 37.90
C GLN A 179 -30.06 -14.55 37.19
N GLU A 180 -30.03 -15.88 37.05
CA GLU A 180 -28.98 -16.58 36.30
C GLU A 180 -29.07 -16.29 34.79
N LEU A 181 -30.30 -16.12 34.29
CA LEU A 181 -30.59 -15.83 32.90
C LEU A 181 -30.24 -14.38 32.54
N TYR A 182 -30.52 -13.43 33.45
CA TYR A 182 -30.06 -12.04 33.33
C TYR A 182 -28.53 -11.93 33.38
N ALA A 183 -27.87 -12.56 34.35
CA ALA A 183 -26.40 -12.54 34.46
C ALA A 183 -25.72 -13.09 33.20
N PHE A 184 -26.30 -14.13 32.59
CA PHE A 184 -25.84 -14.68 31.33
C PHE A 184 -26.04 -13.71 30.15
N SER A 185 -27.23 -13.11 30.04
CA SER A 185 -27.51 -12.08 29.03
C SER A 185 -26.55 -10.89 29.15
N ASP A 186 -26.30 -10.41 30.36
CA ASP A 186 -25.36 -9.32 30.62
C ASP A 186 -23.93 -9.68 30.19
N SER A 187 -23.51 -10.94 30.40
CA SER A 187 -22.23 -11.44 29.94
C SER A 187 -22.12 -11.46 28.41
N LEU A 188 -23.18 -11.80 27.68
CA LEU A 188 -23.20 -11.75 26.21
C LEU A 188 -23.12 -10.32 25.68
N ILE A 189 -23.87 -9.40 26.30
CA ILE A 189 -23.83 -7.98 25.96
C ILE A 189 -22.44 -7.40 26.22
N ALA A 190 -21.81 -7.76 27.34
CA ALA A 190 -20.45 -7.35 27.66
C ALA A 190 -19.43 -7.86 26.62
N LEU A 191 -19.55 -9.14 26.23
CA LEU A 191 -18.69 -9.73 25.20
C LEU A 191 -18.85 -9.02 23.85
N GLN A 192 -20.11 -8.79 23.43
CA GLN A 192 -20.40 -8.07 22.19
C GLN A 192 -19.85 -6.64 22.20
N ARG A 193 -19.92 -5.94 23.33
CA ARG A 193 -19.33 -4.59 23.47
C ARG A 193 -17.81 -4.61 23.32
N ILE A 194 -17.13 -5.56 23.96
CA ILE A 194 -15.67 -5.71 23.85
C ILE A 194 -15.27 -5.87 22.38
N HIS A 195 -15.97 -6.74 21.65
CA HIS A 195 -15.70 -6.98 20.23
C HIS A 195 -15.89 -5.75 19.35
N THR A 196 -16.95 -4.96 19.57
CA THR A 196 -17.17 -3.71 18.83
C THR A 196 -16.04 -2.72 19.07
N VAL A 197 -15.60 -2.57 20.32
CA VAL A 197 -14.50 -1.65 20.69
C VAL A 197 -13.17 -2.09 20.09
N GLU A 198 -12.87 -3.39 20.11
CA GLU A 198 -11.66 -3.94 19.48
C GLU A 198 -11.67 -3.69 17.95
N MET A 199 -12.82 -3.90 17.32
CA MET A 199 -13.00 -3.67 15.89
C MET A 199 -12.82 -2.19 15.50
N GLU A 200 -13.38 -1.27 16.29
CA GLU A 200 -13.17 0.17 16.11
C GLU A 200 -11.70 0.54 16.23
N THR A 201 -11.01 -0.02 17.23
CA THR A 201 -9.57 0.20 17.45
C THR A 201 -8.74 -0.26 16.23
N TYR A 202 -9.05 -1.42 15.65
CA TYR A 202 -8.39 -1.90 14.45
C TYR A 202 -8.67 -1.01 13.24
N ALA A 203 -9.93 -0.59 13.05
CA ALA A 203 -10.32 0.29 11.96
C ALA A 203 -9.58 1.64 12.04
N ASP A 204 -9.47 2.22 13.23
CA ASP A 204 -8.76 3.48 13.46
C ASP A 204 -7.25 3.36 13.22
N SER A 205 -6.63 2.27 13.70
CA SER A 205 -5.21 1.99 13.44
C SER A 205 -4.93 1.85 11.94
N LEU A 206 -5.74 1.07 11.22
CA LEU A 206 -5.61 0.90 9.77
C LEU A 206 -5.80 2.22 9.02
N ARG A 207 -6.79 3.03 9.43
CA ARG A 207 -7.03 4.35 8.85
C ARG A 207 -5.84 5.28 9.05
N SER A 208 -5.22 5.27 10.22
CA SER A 208 -4.02 6.04 10.52
C SER A 208 -2.86 5.63 9.61
N ARG A 209 -2.57 4.33 9.52
CA ARG A 209 -1.49 3.79 8.66
C ARG A 209 -1.71 4.09 7.18
N ASN A 210 -2.95 3.96 6.69
CA ASN A 210 -3.30 4.33 5.32
C ASN A 210 -3.06 5.82 5.04
N ARG A 211 -3.37 6.70 6.00
CA ARG A 211 -3.06 8.14 5.87
C ARG A 211 -1.56 8.39 5.81
N THR A 212 -0.78 7.74 6.65
CA THR A 212 0.69 7.86 6.65
C THR A 212 1.27 7.38 5.32
N LEU A 213 0.89 6.19 4.85
CA LEU A 213 1.32 5.67 3.54
C LEU A 213 0.98 6.62 2.40
N ASN A 214 -0.26 7.12 2.35
CA ASN A 214 -0.68 8.06 1.31
C ASN A 214 0.09 9.39 1.38
N ARG A 215 0.44 9.85 2.58
CA ARG A 215 1.25 11.05 2.77
C ARG A 215 2.67 10.86 2.24
N GLU A 216 3.36 9.79 2.65
CA GLU A 216 4.73 9.50 2.21
C GLU A 216 4.80 9.27 0.70
N LEU A 217 3.84 8.53 0.15
CA LEU A 217 3.73 8.32 -1.29
C LEU A 217 3.49 9.64 -2.05
N SER A 218 2.64 10.53 -1.52
CA SER A 218 2.41 11.84 -2.11
C SER A 218 3.66 12.73 -2.05
N GLN A 219 4.45 12.62 -0.98
CA GLN A 219 5.71 13.34 -0.85
C GLN A 219 6.75 12.83 -1.85
N LEU A 220 6.87 11.51 -2.02
CA LEU A 220 7.72 10.90 -3.04
C LEU A 220 7.35 11.37 -4.44
N ILE A 221 6.05 11.37 -4.78
CA ILE A 221 5.55 11.85 -6.07
C ILE A 221 5.90 13.32 -6.29
N ARG A 222 5.70 14.18 -5.27
CA ARG A 222 6.03 15.61 -5.35
C ARG A 222 7.53 15.85 -5.50
N SER A 223 8.36 15.12 -4.75
CA SER A 223 9.82 15.20 -4.85
C SER A 223 10.28 14.89 -6.28
N LEU A 224 9.74 13.81 -6.85
CA LEU A 224 10.01 13.38 -8.22
C LEU A 224 9.54 14.40 -9.26
N ASP A 225 8.33 14.95 -9.11
CA ASP A 225 7.80 15.90 -10.08
C ASP A 225 8.57 17.24 -10.02
N ASN A 226 8.93 17.71 -8.82
CA ASN A 226 9.75 18.91 -8.66
C ASN A 226 11.13 18.74 -9.30
N GLN A 227 11.79 17.59 -9.10
CA GLN A 227 13.11 17.36 -9.70
C GLN A 227 13.03 17.15 -11.22
N ALA A 228 12.00 16.46 -11.71
CA ALA A 228 11.75 16.37 -13.14
C ALA A 228 11.55 17.77 -13.75
N GLN A 229 10.75 18.63 -13.11
CA GLN A 229 10.53 20.01 -13.53
C GLN A 229 11.81 20.85 -13.49
N SER A 230 12.66 20.71 -12.44
CA SER A 230 13.93 21.45 -12.40
C SER A 230 14.89 21.03 -13.50
N VAL A 231 14.93 19.73 -13.84
CA VAL A 231 15.73 19.22 -14.95
C VAL A 231 15.20 19.75 -16.28
N PHE A 232 13.88 19.81 -16.47
CA PHE A 232 13.28 20.43 -17.66
C PHE A 232 13.56 21.93 -17.74
N ALA A 233 13.42 22.67 -16.64
CA ALA A 233 13.68 24.11 -16.62
C ALA A 233 15.16 24.43 -16.92
N GLN A 234 16.09 23.68 -16.35
CA GLN A 234 17.53 23.82 -16.65
C GLN A 234 17.82 23.56 -18.14
N LYS A 235 17.09 22.63 -18.76
CA LYS A 235 17.21 22.34 -20.20
C LYS A 235 16.64 23.44 -21.07
N ASP A 236 15.44 23.94 -20.75
CA ASP A 236 14.84 25.05 -21.48
C ASP A 236 15.76 26.27 -21.45
N GLN A 237 16.40 26.52 -20.31
CA GLN A 237 17.43 27.55 -20.18
C GLN A 237 18.64 27.28 -21.08
N ARG A 238 19.22 26.08 -21.07
CA ARG A 238 20.36 25.74 -21.96
C ARG A 238 20.00 25.84 -23.45
N ILE A 239 18.77 25.49 -23.81
CA ILE A 239 18.26 25.63 -25.18
C ILE A 239 18.16 27.11 -25.56
N ALA A 240 17.59 27.94 -24.68
CA ALA A 240 17.50 29.37 -24.89
C ALA A 240 18.89 30.02 -25.01
N GLU A 241 19.83 29.69 -24.12
CA GLU A 241 21.22 30.17 -24.17
C GLU A 241 21.93 29.74 -25.46
N ALA A 242 21.72 28.50 -25.91
CA ALA A 242 22.30 28.02 -27.17
C ALA A 242 21.68 28.71 -28.40
N GLN A 243 20.38 28.99 -28.37
CA GLN A 243 19.69 29.74 -29.42
C GLN A 243 20.20 31.18 -29.52
N ASP A 244 20.39 31.84 -28.38
CA ASP A 244 20.96 33.19 -28.32
C ASP A 244 22.40 33.19 -28.88
N LEU A 245 23.24 32.24 -28.48
CA LEU A 245 24.62 32.13 -29.00
C LEU A 245 24.67 31.87 -30.52
N SER A 246 23.71 31.11 -31.06
CA SER A 246 23.61 30.87 -32.51
C SER A 246 23.06 32.06 -33.30
N PHE A 247 22.38 33.02 -32.65
CA PHE A 247 21.89 34.25 -33.29
C PHE A 247 22.98 35.33 -33.37
N PHE A 248 23.99 35.26 -32.48
CA PHE A 248 25.12 36.19 -32.42
C PHE A 248 26.35 35.74 -33.23
N MET A 249 26.29 34.60 -33.92
CA MET A 249 27.36 34.02 -34.75
C MET A 249 26.98 34.03 -36.22
#